data_AF-A0A929G1T5-F1
#
_entry.id   AF-A0A929G1T5-F1
#
_cell.length_a   1.000
_cell.length_b   1.000
_cell.length_c   1.000
_cell.angle_alpha   90.00
_cell.angle_beta   90.00
_cell.angle_gamma   90.00
#
_symmetry.space_group_name_H-M   'P 1'
#
loop_
_entity.id
_entity.type
_entity.pdbx_description
1 polymer ?
#
loop_
_entity_poly.entity_id
_entity_poly.type
_entity_poly.pdbx_seq_one_letter_code
_entity_poly.pdbx_strand_id
1 'polypeptide(L)'
;MSRSRTIDVPGNQGAAPEFLVPPETLDAVSPSGDRGGMIIGSGPQNEPLAASVLRPEPTRMATVGGLYLARQIALRAMATGAWVIVATGRPGAWKMLERAAGQTPDGKPVPLCQIRKLTPFELPRSTEDTPLLLIHDGGAVPQELFPPRAPWQTTMYVLPYLHPQVSSGTTANTADMVLLQRLPLNQAQLAGRIWSLHPQQVHQLTQLNDTEMIALGNMMWTRVRLVTRDKEQEILGPVRRGD
;
A
#
# COMPACT_ATOMS: atom_id res chain seq x y z
N MET A 1 -5.23 4.68 45.75
CA MET A 1 -4.25 3.97 44.91
C MET A 1 -4.81 2.61 44.55
N SER A 2 -5.47 2.47 43.40
CA SER A 2 -5.97 1.17 42.93
C SER A 2 -5.04 0.66 41.83
N ARG A 3 -4.32 -0.42 42.10
CA ARG A 3 -3.47 -1.10 41.11
C ARG A 3 -4.36 -2.08 40.35
N SER A 4 -4.86 -1.70 39.18
CA SER A 4 -5.45 -2.63 38.23
C SER A 4 -4.31 -3.44 37.58
N ARG A 5 -4.15 -4.68 38.02
CA ARG A 5 -3.17 -5.62 37.48
C ARG A 5 -3.73 -6.14 36.15
N THR A 6 -3.21 -5.65 35.03
CA THR A 6 -3.50 -6.22 33.71
C THR A 6 -3.06 -7.68 33.71
N ILE A 7 -3.96 -8.59 33.39
CA ILE A 7 -3.65 -10.01 33.26
C ILE A 7 -3.25 -10.21 31.80
N ASP A 8 -1.96 -10.20 31.53
CA ASP A 8 -1.41 -10.54 30.22
C ASP A 8 -1.60 -12.06 30.00
N VAL A 9 -2.67 -12.43 29.30
CA VAL A 9 -2.81 -13.77 28.72
C VAL A 9 -2.51 -13.63 27.23
N PRO A 10 -1.32 -14.04 26.74
CA PRO A 10 -1.01 -13.95 25.33
C PRO A 10 -1.91 -14.89 24.52
N GLY A 11 -2.84 -14.33 23.75
CA GLY A 11 -3.53 -15.05 22.68
C GLY A 11 -2.52 -15.41 21.59
N ASN A 12 -2.31 -16.70 21.32
CA ASN A 12 -1.18 -17.18 20.54
C ASN A 12 -1.33 -17.08 19.00
N GLN A 13 -2.39 -16.48 18.42
CA GLN A 13 -2.61 -16.57 16.95
C GLN A 13 -3.26 -15.33 16.27
N GLY A 14 -3.06 -14.13 16.80
CA GLY A 14 -3.58 -12.87 16.22
C GLY A 14 -2.54 -12.06 15.45
N ALA A 15 -2.96 -11.24 14.48
CA ALA A 15 -2.10 -10.25 13.82
C ALA A 15 -1.72 -9.06 14.72
N ALA A 16 -2.33 -9.00 15.91
CA ALA A 16 -2.13 -8.02 16.95
C ALA A 16 -2.28 -8.71 18.32
N PRO A 17 -1.65 -8.19 19.39
CA PRO A 17 -1.85 -8.69 20.74
C PRO A 17 -3.30 -8.50 21.20
N GLU A 18 -3.85 -9.52 21.85
CA GLU A 18 -5.21 -9.52 22.40
C GLU A 18 -5.17 -9.29 23.91
N PHE A 19 -6.04 -8.42 24.42
CA PHE A 19 -6.16 -8.12 25.84
C PHE A 19 -7.64 -8.16 26.26
N LEU A 20 -7.95 -8.81 27.38
CA LEU A 20 -9.27 -8.77 28.00
C LEU A 20 -9.32 -7.61 29.01
N VAL A 21 -10.23 -6.66 28.80
CA VAL A 21 -10.42 -5.51 29.69
C VAL A 21 -11.91 -5.24 29.97
N PRO A 22 -12.26 -4.69 31.15
CA PRO A 22 -13.61 -4.20 31.42
C PRO A 22 -14.00 -3.07 30.44
N PRO A 23 -15.29 -2.92 30.05
CA PRO A 23 -15.74 -1.92 29.10
C PRO A 23 -15.35 -0.48 29.48
N GLU A 24 -15.38 -0.14 30.77
CA GLU A 24 -14.99 1.20 31.25
C GLU A 24 -13.51 1.52 30.98
N THR A 25 -12.67 0.50 30.77
CA THR A 25 -11.25 0.68 30.44
C THR A 25 -11.05 1.10 28.99
N LEU A 26 -12.00 0.79 28.09
CA LEU A 26 -11.93 1.19 26.68
C LEU A 26 -11.94 2.71 26.52
N ASP A 27 -12.64 3.45 27.39
CA ASP A 27 -12.68 4.92 27.36
C ASP A 27 -11.32 5.56 27.70
N ALA A 28 -10.45 4.82 28.41
CA ALA A 28 -9.09 5.23 28.72
C ALA A 28 -8.07 4.75 27.67
N VAL A 29 -8.46 3.82 26.78
CA VAL A 29 -7.64 3.37 25.67
C VAL A 29 -7.74 4.43 24.57
N SER A 30 -6.81 5.37 24.57
CA SER A 30 -6.50 6.13 23.38
C SER A 30 -5.46 5.31 22.60
N PRO A 31 -5.84 4.59 21.52
CA PRO A 31 -4.82 3.96 20.68
C PRO A 31 -3.85 5.05 20.24
N SER A 32 -2.55 4.77 20.30
CA SER A 32 -1.56 5.71 19.80
C SER A 32 -1.83 5.92 18.31
N GLY A 33 -2.37 7.09 17.93
CA GLY A 33 -2.58 7.47 16.53
C GLY A 33 -1.28 7.43 15.70
N ASP A 34 -0.14 7.43 16.40
CA ASP A 34 1.22 7.39 15.87
C ASP A 34 1.64 6.01 15.31
N ARG A 35 0.84 4.94 15.54
CA ARG A 35 1.15 3.57 15.08
C ARG A 35 0.02 2.94 14.26
N GLY A 36 -0.95 3.74 13.83
CA GLY A 36 -1.99 3.31 12.89
C GLY A 36 -1.42 3.24 11.47
N GLY A 37 -1.75 2.19 10.73
CA GLY A 37 -1.32 2.05 9.35
C GLY A 37 -1.80 0.77 8.71
N MET A 38 -1.75 0.74 7.39
CA MET A 38 -2.05 -0.46 6.62
C MET A 38 -0.83 -1.38 6.62
N ILE A 39 -1.01 -2.66 6.94
CA ILE A 39 0.07 -3.66 6.87
C ILE A 39 0.56 -3.78 5.43
N ILE A 40 1.84 -3.55 5.17
CA ILE A 40 2.45 -3.71 3.85
C ILE A 40 3.20 -5.04 3.70
N GLY A 41 3.54 -5.70 4.81
CA GLY A 41 4.22 -6.99 4.79
C GLY A 41 4.79 -7.34 6.17
N SER A 42 5.87 -8.11 6.17
CA SER A 42 6.62 -8.44 7.40
C SER A 42 8.10 -8.11 7.27
N GLY A 43 8.75 -7.86 8.40
CA GLY A 43 10.18 -7.63 8.44
C GLY A 43 10.98 -8.94 8.54
N PRO A 44 12.31 -8.84 8.69
CA PRO A 44 13.20 -10.00 8.72
C PRO A 44 12.92 -10.97 9.87
N GLN A 45 12.32 -10.50 10.98
CA GLN A 45 11.96 -11.30 12.15
C GLN A 45 10.48 -11.75 12.11
N ASN A 46 9.81 -11.66 10.95
CA ASN A 46 8.38 -11.91 10.75
C ASN A 46 7.45 -10.97 11.54
N GLU A 47 7.96 -9.86 12.05
CA GLU A 47 7.17 -8.80 12.64
C GLU A 47 6.32 -8.08 11.59
N PRO A 48 5.06 -7.73 11.86
CA PRO A 48 4.23 -7.00 10.90
C PRO A 48 4.79 -5.59 10.68
N LEU A 49 4.94 -5.20 9.41
CA LEU A 49 5.33 -3.85 9.02
C LEU A 49 4.12 -3.12 8.45
N ALA A 50 3.79 -1.97 9.05
CA ALA A 50 2.70 -1.10 8.66
C ALA A 50 3.21 0.21 8.09
N ALA A 51 2.43 0.83 7.19
CA ALA A 51 2.69 2.17 6.68
C ALA A 51 1.44 3.05 6.82
N SER A 52 1.64 4.25 7.36
CA SER A 52 0.60 5.29 7.48
C SER A 52 0.45 6.05 6.16
N VAL A 53 -0.01 5.36 5.11
CA VAL A 53 -0.22 5.96 3.79
C VAL A 53 -1.57 6.66 3.66
N LEU A 54 -2.57 6.22 4.45
CA LEU A 54 -3.86 6.87 4.61
C LEU A 54 -3.77 7.70 5.89
N ARG A 55 -3.45 9.00 5.77
CA ARG A 55 -3.09 9.86 6.90
C ARG A 55 -3.62 11.29 6.71
N PRO A 56 -3.62 12.19 7.71
CA PRO A 56 -4.13 13.57 7.58
C PRO A 56 -3.22 14.50 6.74
N GLU A 57 -2.53 13.96 5.73
CA GLU A 57 -1.69 14.67 4.78
C GLU A 57 -1.90 14.09 3.36
N PRO A 58 -1.84 14.93 2.31
CA PRO A 58 -1.80 14.43 0.94
C PRO A 58 -0.56 13.55 0.75
N THR A 59 -0.76 12.30 0.36
CA THR A 59 0.32 11.31 0.31
C THR A 59 0.53 10.79 -1.11
N ARG A 60 1.78 10.72 -1.55
CA ARG A 60 2.19 10.13 -2.82
C ARG A 60 2.93 8.83 -2.59
N MET A 61 2.52 7.80 -3.31
CA MET A 61 3.15 6.48 -3.25
C MET A 61 3.50 5.99 -4.65
N ALA A 62 4.54 5.18 -4.78
CA ALA A 62 4.83 4.46 -6.02
C ALA A 62 5.12 2.97 -5.74
N THR A 63 4.68 2.10 -6.64
CA THR A 63 5.07 0.69 -6.65
C THR A 63 5.79 0.39 -7.95
N VAL A 64 6.97 -0.23 -7.87
CA VAL A 64 7.79 -0.56 -9.04
C VAL A 64 7.96 -2.08 -9.14
N GLY A 65 7.58 -2.62 -10.30
CA GLY A 65 7.68 -4.04 -10.61
C GLY A 65 6.32 -4.59 -11.04
N GLY A 66 5.71 -5.42 -10.20
CA GLY A 66 4.49 -6.17 -10.56
C GLY A 66 3.18 -5.54 -10.09
N LEU A 67 2.13 -5.74 -10.88
CA LEU A 67 0.75 -5.38 -10.56
C LEU A 67 0.21 -6.10 -9.31
N TYR A 68 0.71 -7.29 -9.01
CA TYR A 68 0.29 -8.07 -7.85
C TYR A 68 0.42 -7.29 -6.54
N LEU A 69 1.56 -6.64 -6.32
CA LEU A 69 1.80 -5.81 -5.14
C LEU A 69 0.77 -4.68 -5.05
N ALA A 70 0.54 -3.97 -6.16
CA ALA A 70 -0.42 -2.87 -6.18
C ALA A 70 -1.86 -3.35 -5.89
N ARG A 71 -2.27 -4.51 -6.40
CA ARG A 71 -3.57 -5.13 -6.08
C ARG A 71 -3.66 -5.54 -4.61
N GLN A 72 -2.60 -6.07 -4.02
CA GLN A 72 -2.60 -6.41 -2.60
C GLN A 72 -2.69 -5.17 -1.71
N ILE A 73 -1.95 -4.12 -2.04
CA ILE A 73 -2.05 -2.82 -1.37
C ILE A 73 -3.49 -2.27 -1.48
N ALA A 74 -4.10 -2.34 -2.65
CA ALA A 74 -5.49 -1.94 -2.86
C ALA A 74 -6.47 -2.75 -2.00
N LEU A 75 -6.31 -4.07 -1.97
CA LEU A 75 -7.14 -4.97 -1.16
C LEU A 75 -7.03 -4.66 0.33
N ARG A 76 -5.82 -4.40 0.82
CA ARG A 76 -5.59 -4.04 2.22
C ARG A 76 -6.12 -2.66 2.56
N ALA A 77 -6.02 -1.70 1.65
CA ALA A 77 -6.60 -0.38 1.83
C ALA A 77 -8.14 -0.48 1.97
N MET A 78 -8.80 -1.26 1.12
CA MET A 78 -10.23 -1.55 1.26
C MET A 78 -10.54 -2.23 2.60
N ALA A 79 -9.73 -3.20 3.03
CA ALA A 79 -9.91 -3.89 4.30
C ALA A 79 -9.76 -2.96 5.52
N THR A 80 -9.01 -1.86 5.38
CA THR A 80 -8.90 -0.79 6.38
C THR A 80 -9.94 0.32 6.21
N GLY A 81 -10.94 0.14 5.34
CA GLY A 81 -12.05 1.09 5.15
C GLY A 81 -11.82 2.17 4.09
N ALA A 82 -10.72 2.12 3.34
CA ALA A 82 -10.45 3.11 2.30
C ALA A 82 -11.37 2.93 1.08
N TRP A 83 -11.77 4.04 0.50
CA TRP A 83 -12.28 4.06 -0.86
C TRP A 83 -11.12 3.91 -1.83
N VAL A 84 -11.18 2.91 -2.69
CA VAL A 84 -10.18 2.63 -3.71
C VAL A 84 -10.72 2.98 -5.07
N ILE A 85 -10.09 3.93 -5.74
CA ILE A 85 -10.38 4.24 -7.13
C ILE A 85 -9.17 3.83 -7.96
N VAL A 86 -9.39 3.03 -9.00
CA VAL A 86 -8.34 2.61 -9.93
C VAL A 86 -8.54 3.30 -11.27
N ALA A 87 -7.69 4.26 -11.59
CA ALA A 87 -7.59 4.83 -12.93
C ALA A 87 -6.59 4.01 -13.75
N THR A 88 -7.08 3.28 -14.76
CA THR A 88 -6.27 2.30 -15.50
C THR A 88 -6.63 2.23 -16.99
N GLY A 89 -5.65 1.87 -17.82
CA GLY A 89 -5.85 1.46 -19.21
C GLY A 89 -6.24 -0.03 -19.38
N ARG A 90 -6.16 -0.83 -18.32
CA ARG A 90 -6.38 -2.30 -18.34
C ARG A 90 -7.40 -2.73 -17.27
N PRO A 91 -8.67 -2.31 -17.36
CA PRO A 91 -9.67 -2.53 -16.31
C PRO A 91 -9.88 -4.01 -15.95
N GLY A 92 -9.77 -4.93 -16.91
CA GLY A 92 -9.88 -6.36 -16.66
C GLY A 92 -8.88 -6.88 -15.62
N ALA A 93 -7.71 -6.25 -15.53
CA ALA A 93 -6.67 -6.61 -14.59
C ALA A 93 -6.99 -6.18 -13.14
N TRP A 94 -8.07 -5.43 -12.89
CA TRP A 94 -8.43 -4.92 -11.56
C TRP A 94 -9.82 -5.39 -11.09
N LYS A 95 -10.61 -6.03 -11.96
CA LYS A 95 -12.00 -6.47 -11.69
C LYS A 95 -12.16 -7.37 -10.47
N MET A 96 -11.11 -8.08 -10.03
CA MET A 96 -11.16 -8.88 -8.81
C MET A 96 -11.43 -8.04 -7.56
N LEU A 97 -10.98 -6.78 -7.54
CA LEU A 97 -11.18 -5.90 -6.39
C LEU A 97 -12.64 -5.47 -6.22
N GLU A 98 -13.35 -5.20 -7.32
CA GLU A 98 -14.80 -4.90 -7.26
C GLU A 98 -15.60 -6.07 -6.67
N ARG A 99 -15.19 -7.31 -6.98
CA ARG A 99 -15.81 -8.51 -6.40
C ARG A 99 -15.46 -8.66 -4.92
N ALA A 100 -14.22 -8.38 -4.56
CA ALA A 100 -13.73 -8.45 -3.18
C ALA A 100 -14.38 -7.41 -2.26
N ALA A 101 -14.76 -6.24 -2.79
CA ALA A 101 -15.51 -5.21 -2.06
C ALA A 101 -16.89 -5.70 -1.60
N GLY A 102 -17.42 -6.74 -2.23
CA GLY A 102 -18.69 -7.36 -1.87
C GLY A 102 -19.92 -6.62 -2.38
N GLN A 103 -21.08 -7.04 -1.89
CA GLN A 103 -22.38 -6.49 -2.24
C GLN A 103 -23.13 -6.06 -0.98
N THR A 104 -23.93 -5.01 -1.13
CA THR A 104 -24.96 -4.60 -0.15
C THR A 104 -26.03 -5.69 -0.02
N PRO A 105 -26.85 -5.68 1.06
CA PRO A 105 -27.96 -6.63 1.22
C PRO A 105 -28.92 -6.67 0.03
N ASP A 106 -29.09 -5.54 -0.67
CA ASP A 106 -29.92 -5.41 -1.88
C ASP A 106 -29.22 -5.94 -3.16
N GLY A 107 -28.06 -6.59 -3.03
CA GLY A 107 -27.28 -7.16 -4.13
C GLY A 107 -26.47 -6.15 -4.97
N LYS A 108 -26.50 -4.85 -4.61
CA LYS A 108 -25.72 -3.82 -5.34
C LYS A 108 -24.25 -3.85 -4.90
N PRO A 109 -23.28 -3.63 -5.80
CA PRO A 109 -21.87 -3.54 -5.43
C PRO A 109 -21.62 -2.48 -4.35
N VAL A 110 -20.80 -2.80 -3.36
CA VAL A 110 -20.36 -1.81 -2.36
C VAL A 110 -19.43 -0.82 -3.05
N PRO A 111 -19.62 0.51 -2.89
CA PRO A 111 -18.85 1.52 -3.61
C PRO A 111 -17.42 1.73 -3.05
N LEU A 112 -16.85 0.75 -2.35
CA LEU A 112 -15.47 0.80 -1.82
C LEU A 112 -14.42 0.67 -2.92
N CYS A 113 -14.75 0.08 -4.08
CA CYS A 113 -13.85 -0.04 -5.21
C CYS A 113 -14.51 0.47 -6.49
N GLN A 114 -13.83 1.35 -7.22
CA GLN A 114 -14.28 1.82 -8.54
C GLN A 114 -13.14 1.73 -9.56
N ILE A 115 -13.40 1.10 -10.69
CA ILE A 115 -12.45 1.08 -11.81
C ILE A 115 -12.86 2.12 -12.86
N ARG A 116 -11.95 3.03 -13.18
CA ARG A 116 -12.16 4.17 -14.07
C ARG A 116 -11.14 4.17 -15.21
N LYS A 117 -11.53 4.76 -16.34
CA LYS A 117 -10.61 5.02 -17.45
C LYS A 117 -9.55 6.03 -17.01
N LEU A 118 -8.37 5.95 -17.62
CA LEU A 118 -7.25 6.85 -17.39
C LEU A 118 -7.47 8.23 -18.05
N THR A 119 -8.44 8.98 -17.53
CA THR A 119 -8.80 10.34 -17.95
C THR A 119 -9.14 11.16 -16.71
N PRO A 120 -8.95 12.49 -16.68
CA PRO A 120 -9.36 13.30 -15.53
C PRO A 120 -10.84 13.10 -15.16
N PHE A 121 -11.13 13.05 -13.86
CA PHE A 121 -12.48 13.01 -13.30
C PHE A 121 -12.49 13.59 -11.89
N GLU A 122 -13.66 13.97 -11.41
CA GLU A 122 -13.84 14.46 -10.05
C GLU A 122 -13.64 13.32 -9.03
N LEU A 123 -12.76 13.57 -8.07
CA LEU A 123 -12.51 12.67 -6.96
C LEU A 123 -13.51 12.94 -5.84
N PRO A 124 -13.98 11.89 -5.12
CA PRO A 124 -14.77 12.09 -3.92
C PRO A 124 -13.94 12.78 -2.84
N ARG A 125 -14.61 13.43 -1.90
CA ARG A 125 -13.97 14.04 -0.74
C ARG A 125 -13.39 12.96 0.17
N SER A 126 -12.10 13.04 0.46
CA SER A 126 -11.44 12.19 1.45
C SER A 126 -11.61 12.75 2.87
N THR A 127 -11.81 11.85 3.83
CA THR A 127 -11.91 12.14 5.26
C THR A 127 -11.20 11.05 6.06
N GLU A 128 -11.08 11.22 7.36
CA GLU A 128 -10.58 10.18 8.27
C GLU A 128 -11.44 8.91 8.23
N ASP A 129 -12.77 9.06 8.26
CA ASP A 129 -13.72 7.93 8.19
C ASP A 129 -13.81 7.30 6.80
N THR A 130 -13.30 7.99 5.77
CA THR A 130 -13.37 7.53 4.38
C THR A 130 -12.13 8.01 3.62
N PRO A 131 -10.95 7.43 3.93
CA PRO A 131 -9.73 7.81 3.27
C PRO A 131 -9.75 7.31 1.83
N LEU A 132 -9.12 8.06 0.92
CA LEU A 132 -9.11 7.77 -0.51
C LEU A 132 -7.74 7.24 -0.93
N LEU A 133 -7.70 6.02 -1.44
CA LEU A 133 -6.57 5.52 -2.23
C LEU A 133 -6.92 5.56 -3.71
N LEU A 134 -6.29 6.48 -4.43
CA LEU A 134 -6.35 6.56 -5.87
C LEU A 134 -5.14 5.86 -6.49
N ILE A 135 -5.39 4.86 -7.32
CA ILE A 135 -4.38 4.08 -8.02
C ILE A 135 -4.31 4.55 -9.46
N HIS A 136 -3.13 5.04 -9.86
CA HIS A 136 -2.83 5.45 -11.22
C HIS A 136 -2.00 4.39 -11.93
N ASP A 137 -2.66 3.51 -12.68
CA ASP A 137 -2.06 2.44 -13.48
C ASP A 137 -2.01 2.86 -14.96
N GLY A 138 -1.05 3.73 -15.26
CA GLY A 138 -0.90 4.41 -16.56
C GLY A 138 0.34 3.99 -17.36
N GLY A 139 1.04 2.92 -16.94
CA GLY A 139 2.28 2.47 -17.58
C GLY A 139 3.54 3.10 -17.00
N ALA A 140 4.67 2.93 -17.71
CA ALA A 140 6.00 3.25 -17.19
C ALA A 140 6.34 4.75 -17.13
N VAL A 141 5.57 5.61 -17.81
CA VAL A 141 5.73 7.07 -17.80
C VAL A 141 4.34 7.69 -17.55
N PRO A 142 3.80 7.60 -16.33
CA PRO A 142 2.45 8.07 -16.06
C PRO A 142 2.38 9.59 -16.14
N GLN A 143 1.30 10.11 -16.74
CA GLN A 143 0.94 11.52 -16.64
C GLN A 143 0.39 11.80 -15.24
N GLU A 144 0.70 12.98 -14.69
CA GLU A 144 0.23 13.37 -13.36
C GLU A 144 -1.21 13.90 -13.42
N LEU A 145 -2.18 13.01 -13.64
CA LEU A 145 -3.60 13.37 -13.77
C LEU A 145 -4.26 13.67 -12.42
N PHE A 146 -3.77 13.03 -11.35
CA PHE A 146 -4.40 13.07 -10.03
C PHE A 146 -3.37 13.27 -8.90
N PRO A 147 -2.65 14.39 -8.88
CA PRO A 147 -1.80 14.69 -7.74
C PRO A 147 -2.65 14.71 -6.45
N PRO A 148 -2.13 14.18 -5.32
CA PRO A 148 -2.83 14.24 -4.04
C PRO A 148 -2.85 15.70 -3.56
N ARG A 149 -4.03 16.20 -3.16
CA ARG A 149 -4.23 17.62 -2.80
C ARG A 149 -4.95 17.82 -1.47
N ALA A 150 -5.47 16.76 -0.85
CA ALA A 150 -6.21 16.84 0.40
C ALA A 150 -5.64 15.86 1.46
N PRO A 151 -5.83 16.15 2.76
CA PRO A 151 -5.68 15.16 3.82
C PRO A 151 -6.46 13.88 3.50
N TRP A 152 -5.94 12.74 3.93
CA TRP A 152 -6.54 11.42 3.74
C TRP A 152 -6.68 11.00 2.27
N GLN A 153 -5.99 11.67 1.35
CA GLN A 153 -5.88 11.29 -0.05
C GLN A 153 -4.47 10.75 -0.34
N THR A 154 -4.41 9.50 -0.76
CA THR A 154 -3.20 8.86 -1.28
C THR A 154 -3.33 8.66 -2.78
N THR A 155 -2.36 9.14 -3.56
CA THR A 155 -2.22 8.73 -4.96
C THR A 155 -1.05 7.75 -5.08
N MET A 156 -1.34 6.51 -5.48
CA MET A 156 -0.36 5.47 -5.74
C MET A 156 -0.14 5.28 -7.25
N TYR A 157 1.09 5.41 -7.72
CA TYR A 157 1.47 5.15 -9.11
C TYR A 157 2.00 3.74 -9.28
N VAL A 158 1.41 3.00 -10.22
CA VAL A 158 1.83 1.63 -10.54
C VAL A 158 2.76 1.66 -11.74
N LEU A 159 4.05 1.45 -11.50
CA LEU A 159 5.09 1.43 -12.52
C LEU A 159 5.47 -0.02 -12.84
N PRO A 160 5.26 -0.52 -14.07
CA PRO A 160 5.67 -1.87 -14.44
C PRO A 160 7.20 -2.03 -14.39
N TYR A 161 7.91 -0.94 -14.60
CA TYR A 161 9.36 -0.82 -14.50
C TYR A 161 9.75 0.66 -14.43
N LEU A 162 11.01 0.97 -14.10
CA LEU A 162 11.50 2.34 -14.12
C LEU A 162 11.86 2.78 -15.54
N HIS A 163 11.34 3.92 -15.98
CA HIS A 163 11.72 4.48 -17.26
C HIS A 163 12.64 5.69 -17.04
N PRO A 164 13.67 5.93 -17.87
CA PRO A 164 14.56 7.08 -17.70
C PRO A 164 13.83 8.43 -17.63
N GLN A 165 12.72 8.58 -18.36
CA GLN A 165 11.90 9.80 -18.29
C GLN A 165 11.22 10.00 -16.93
N VAL A 166 10.98 8.94 -16.16
CA VAL A 166 10.46 9.05 -14.78
C VAL A 166 11.50 9.68 -13.86
N SER A 167 12.79 9.56 -14.16
CA SER A 167 13.86 10.22 -13.39
C SER A 167 13.81 11.74 -13.53
N SER A 168 13.30 12.23 -14.66
CA SER A 168 13.10 13.65 -14.93
C SER A 168 11.71 14.13 -14.52
N GLY A 169 10.78 13.21 -14.24
CA GLY A 169 9.42 13.50 -13.84
C GLY A 169 9.25 13.62 -12.33
N THR A 170 8.15 14.24 -11.91
CA THR A 170 7.81 14.47 -10.50
C THR A 170 7.36 13.19 -9.80
N THR A 171 6.68 12.28 -10.49
CA THR A 171 5.91 11.18 -9.89
C THR A 171 6.68 10.28 -8.91
N ALA A 172 7.82 9.73 -9.32
CA ALA A 172 8.55 8.76 -8.49
C ALA A 172 9.57 9.42 -7.54
N ASN A 173 10.11 10.58 -7.95
CA ASN A 173 11.09 11.33 -7.15
C ASN A 173 10.42 12.03 -5.95
N THR A 174 9.17 12.45 -6.09
CA THR A 174 8.42 13.15 -5.02
C THR A 174 7.53 12.22 -4.18
N ALA A 175 7.67 10.90 -4.33
CA ALA A 175 6.87 9.95 -3.57
C ALA A 175 7.33 9.93 -2.10
N ASP A 176 6.38 10.01 -1.17
CA ASP A 176 6.62 9.82 0.27
C ASP A 176 7.05 8.39 0.59
N MET A 177 6.56 7.43 -0.21
CA MET A 177 6.93 6.02 -0.12
C MET A 177 7.03 5.36 -1.49
N VAL A 178 8.07 4.58 -1.71
CA VAL A 178 8.27 3.74 -2.89
C VAL A 178 8.45 2.29 -2.46
N LEU A 179 7.66 1.39 -3.05
CA LEU A 179 7.84 -0.05 -2.88
C LEU A 179 8.54 -0.62 -4.12
N LEU A 180 9.74 -1.15 -3.93
CA LEU A 180 10.61 -1.65 -4.99
C LEU A 180 10.71 -3.17 -4.89
N GLN A 181 10.15 -3.90 -5.86
CA GLN A 181 10.44 -5.33 -6.01
C GLN A 181 11.83 -5.54 -6.64
N ARG A 182 12.26 -6.80 -6.85
CA ARG A 182 13.53 -7.08 -7.55
C ARG A 182 13.57 -6.33 -8.88
N LEU A 183 14.65 -5.61 -9.11
CA LEU A 183 14.89 -4.88 -10.35
C LEU A 183 16.04 -5.51 -11.15
N PRO A 184 15.92 -5.58 -12.49
CA PRO A 184 17.07 -5.84 -13.34
C PRO A 184 18.18 -4.80 -13.12
N LEU A 185 19.43 -5.15 -13.38
CA LEU A 185 20.59 -4.30 -13.06
C LEU A 185 20.47 -2.88 -13.64
N ASN A 186 20.07 -2.73 -14.90
CA ASN A 186 19.87 -1.43 -15.54
C ASN A 186 18.80 -0.58 -14.82
N GLN A 187 17.74 -1.20 -14.32
CA GLN A 187 16.69 -0.54 -13.54
C GLN A 187 17.12 -0.21 -12.12
N ALA A 188 17.90 -1.08 -11.47
CA ALA A 188 18.48 -0.81 -10.17
C ALA A 188 19.46 0.37 -10.23
N GLN A 189 20.27 0.47 -11.29
CA GLN A 189 21.15 1.62 -11.53
C GLN A 189 20.34 2.91 -11.77
N LEU A 190 19.22 2.83 -12.47
CA LEU A 190 18.31 3.97 -12.65
C LEU A 190 17.70 4.40 -11.30
N ALA A 191 17.21 3.45 -10.50
CA ALA A 191 16.76 3.70 -9.13
C ALA A 191 17.84 4.41 -8.29
N GLY A 192 19.09 3.97 -8.41
CA GLY A 192 20.24 4.59 -7.75
C GLY A 192 20.43 6.06 -8.12
N ARG A 193 20.17 6.44 -9.37
CA ARG A 193 20.21 7.85 -9.81
C ARG A 193 19.00 8.65 -9.34
N ILE A 194 17.79 8.09 -9.38
CA ILE A 194 16.55 8.78 -9.00
C ILE A 194 16.57 9.12 -7.50
N TRP A 195 16.90 8.13 -6.67
CA TRP A 195 16.78 8.24 -5.21
C TRP A 195 18.14 8.31 -4.50
N SER A 196 19.21 8.59 -5.25
CA SER A 196 20.59 8.74 -4.71
C SER A 196 21.02 7.54 -3.85
N LEU A 197 20.73 6.32 -4.30
CA LEU A 197 21.01 5.09 -3.55
C LEU A 197 22.51 4.74 -3.58
N HIS A 198 23.02 4.21 -2.48
CA HIS A 198 24.37 3.69 -2.40
C HIS A 198 24.57 2.44 -3.27
N PRO A 199 25.80 2.13 -3.72
CA PRO A 199 26.08 0.94 -4.54
C PRO A 199 25.59 -0.38 -3.92
N GLN A 200 25.67 -0.51 -2.59
CA GLN A 200 25.16 -1.68 -1.86
C GLN A 200 23.63 -1.80 -1.95
N GLN A 201 22.91 -0.68 -1.86
CA GLN A 201 21.45 -0.64 -2.01
C GLN A 201 21.03 -1.00 -3.44
N VAL A 202 21.74 -0.47 -4.44
CA VAL A 202 21.55 -0.84 -5.85
C VAL A 202 21.76 -2.34 -6.06
N HIS A 203 22.84 -2.90 -5.52
CA HIS A 203 23.11 -4.34 -5.61
C HIS A 203 22.01 -5.15 -4.92
N GLN A 204 21.56 -4.75 -3.72
CA GLN A 204 20.49 -5.42 -2.99
C GLN A 204 19.20 -5.53 -3.81
N LEU A 205 18.79 -4.47 -4.52
CA LEU A 205 17.60 -4.49 -5.38
C LEU A 205 17.66 -5.57 -6.46
N THR A 206 18.86 -5.94 -6.92
CA THR A 206 19.04 -7.02 -7.92
C THR A 206 18.93 -8.42 -7.33
N GLN A 207 19.14 -8.55 -6.02
CA GLN A 207 19.19 -9.83 -5.31
C GLN A 207 17.91 -10.16 -4.53
N LEU A 208 16.88 -9.30 -4.57
CA LEU A 208 15.61 -9.55 -3.87
C LEU A 208 14.92 -10.80 -4.40
N ASN A 209 14.34 -11.60 -3.51
CA ASN A 209 13.50 -12.73 -3.91
C ASN A 209 12.14 -12.24 -4.44
N ASP A 210 11.33 -13.17 -4.96
CA ASP A 210 10.03 -12.85 -5.56
C ASP A 210 8.99 -12.37 -4.54
N THR A 211 9.16 -12.78 -3.28
CA THR A 211 8.36 -12.38 -2.13
C THR A 211 8.98 -11.25 -1.33
N GLU A 212 9.96 -10.53 -1.90
CA GLU A 212 10.65 -9.45 -1.20
C GLU A 212 10.57 -8.14 -1.97
N MET A 213 10.53 -7.08 -1.19
CA MET A 213 10.57 -5.70 -1.68
C MET A 213 11.38 -4.83 -0.71
N ILE A 214 11.81 -3.67 -1.19
CA ILE A 214 12.29 -2.59 -0.35
C ILE A 214 11.18 -1.55 -0.22
N ALA A 215 10.86 -1.17 1.01
CA ALA A 215 10.17 0.08 1.30
C ALA A 215 11.22 1.19 1.43
N LEU A 216 11.15 2.14 0.51
CA LEU A 216 11.95 3.36 0.47
C LEU A 216 11.06 4.53 0.87
N GLY A 217 11.56 5.41 1.73
CA GLY A 217 10.90 6.67 2.09
C GLY A 217 11.93 7.70 2.54
N ASN A 218 11.48 8.82 3.11
CA ASN A 218 12.41 9.83 3.63
C ASN A 218 13.30 9.21 4.72
N MET A 219 14.60 9.06 4.43
CA MET A 219 15.60 8.38 5.28
C MET A 219 15.30 6.91 5.63
N MET A 220 14.37 6.26 4.94
CA MET A 220 13.96 4.88 5.20
C MET A 220 14.42 3.94 4.08
N TRP A 221 15.08 2.85 4.46
CA TRP A 221 15.41 1.73 3.57
C TRP A 221 15.15 0.42 4.31
N THR A 222 13.98 -0.18 4.10
CA THR A 222 13.53 -1.34 4.87
C THR A 222 13.22 -2.50 3.94
N ARG A 223 13.82 -3.67 4.22
CA ARG A 223 13.46 -4.92 3.54
C ARG A 223 12.14 -5.42 4.09
N VAL A 224 11.18 -5.62 3.20
CA VAL A 224 9.85 -6.10 3.52
C VAL A 224 9.60 -7.40 2.76
N ARG A 225 9.15 -8.43 3.46
CA ARG A 225 8.62 -9.64 2.87
C ARG A 225 7.14 -9.45 2.56
N LEU A 226 6.78 -9.66 1.31
CA LEU A 226 5.41 -9.78 0.85
C LEU A 226 4.79 -11.05 1.43
N VAL A 227 3.83 -10.88 2.32
CA VAL A 227 3.07 -11.98 2.91
C VAL A 227 1.69 -11.92 2.30
N THR A 228 1.27 -12.96 1.57
CA THR A 228 -0.10 -13.11 1.09
C THR A 228 -0.80 -14.17 1.92
N ARG A 229 -1.90 -13.81 2.59
CA ARG A 229 -2.73 -14.78 3.34
C ARG A 229 -3.68 -15.54 2.41
N ASP A 230 -4.19 -16.68 2.85
CA ASP A 230 -5.07 -17.55 2.05
C ASP A 230 -6.24 -16.80 1.41
N LYS A 231 -6.97 -15.99 2.19
CA LYS A 231 -8.07 -15.15 1.66
C LYS A 231 -7.60 -14.14 0.60
N GLU A 232 -6.43 -13.55 0.78
CA GLU A 232 -5.86 -12.65 -0.24
C GLU A 232 -5.48 -13.45 -1.50
N GLN A 233 -4.95 -14.67 -1.35
CA GLN A 233 -4.57 -15.54 -2.46
C GLN A 233 -5.78 -16.07 -3.23
N GLU A 234 -6.90 -16.36 -2.56
CA GLU A 234 -8.18 -16.72 -3.20
C GLU A 234 -8.70 -15.59 -4.11
N ILE A 235 -8.51 -14.33 -3.71
CA ILE A 235 -8.95 -13.15 -4.45
C ILE A 235 -7.97 -12.78 -5.57
N LEU A 236 -6.68 -12.72 -5.24
CA LEU A 236 -5.62 -12.19 -6.11
C LEU A 236 -5.04 -13.26 -7.04
N GLY A 237 -5.24 -14.54 -6.72
CA GLY A 237 -4.54 -15.66 -7.34
C GLY A 237 -3.09 -15.79 -6.83
N PRO A 238 -2.28 -16.62 -7.50
CA PRO A 238 -0.88 -16.82 -7.13
C PRO A 238 -0.07 -15.53 -7.32
N VAL A 239 0.98 -15.37 -6.52
CA VAL A 239 1.93 -14.26 -6.66
C VAL A 239 2.55 -14.29 -8.06
N ARG A 240 2.39 -13.22 -8.83
CA ARG A 240 2.94 -13.06 -10.19
C ARG A 240 3.71 -11.76 -10.32
N ARG A 241 4.72 -11.75 -11.19
CA ARG A 241 5.47 -10.56 -11.61
C ARG A 241 5.18 -10.22 -13.05
N GLY A 242 5.27 -8.93 -13.38
CA GLY A 242 5.26 -8.45 -14.77
C GLY A 242 3.91 -8.42 -15.47
N ASP A 243 2.81 -8.68 -14.75
CA ASP A 243 1.43 -8.47 -15.23
C ASP A 243 1.17 -7.04 -15.72
#